data_AF-A0A399Z2E3-F1
#
_entry.id   AF-A0A399Z2E3-F1
#
_cell.length_a   1.000
_cell.length_b   1.000
_cell.length_c   1.000
_cell.angle_alpha   90.00
_cell.angle_beta   90.00
_cell.angle_gamma   90.00
#
_symmetry.space_group_name_H-M   'P 1'
#
loop_
_entity.id
_entity.type
_entity.pdbx_description
1 polymer ?
#
loop_
_entity_poly.entity_id
_entity_poly.type
_entity_poly.pdbx_seq_one_letter_code
_entity_poly.pdbx_strand_id
1 'polypeptide(L)'
;MLGIFTSITMQMKRIYSGLLEVETCTRADLSEMFGYFNQHASESDYIVGWIDSLAGGKSIGRGDVHRANYLAPGMDPHPAQTLRTENQHLGPNLFGVLPRSVMWLLMRPMVRNAGMKVVNRGKYLAGSFSGVKKYQQPHVQFHFLLDYIPDWKKAYEPGGLIQYQPFIPKETAYDAFSEILSLCRRRGLPNYLTVLKRHRPDDFLNPLPGIETPLRSGRHPGNRSLAAGIRLIETTAGSG
;
A
#
# COMPACT_ATOMS: atom_id res chain seq x y z
N MET A 1 -8.34 17.88 21.80
CA MET A 1 -9.49 17.10 21.28
C MET A 1 -10.64 18.07 21.05
N LEU A 2 -11.12 18.20 19.81
CA LEU A 2 -11.97 19.34 19.35
C LEU A 2 -13.48 19.13 19.55
N GLY A 3 -13.89 18.07 20.26
CA GLY A 3 -15.31 17.71 20.46
C GLY A 3 -15.76 16.56 19.56
N ILE A 4 -17.08 16.45 19.38
CA ILE A 4 -17.74 15.41 18.58
C ILE A 4 -18.36 16.06 17.35
N PHE A 5 -17.98 15.61 16.15
CA PHE A 5 -18.62 16.01 14.90
C PHE A 5 -19.95 15.26 14.75
N THR A 6 -21.08 15.97 14.71
CA THR A 6 -22.42 15.38 14.55
C THR A 6 -22.91 15.39 13.10
N SER A 7 -22.36 16.26 12.27
CA SER A 7 -22.64 16.32 10.82
C SER A 7 -21.44 16.91 10.09
N ILE A 8 -21.24 16.48 8.84
CA ILE A 8 -20.17 16.95 7.95
C ILE A 8 -20.75 17.06 6.55
N THR A 9 -20.48 18.16 5.85
CA THR A 9 -20.70 18.30 4.41
C THR A 9 -19.35 18.28 3.72
N MET A 10 -19.17 17.38 2.75
CA MET A 10 -17.90 17.19 2.04
C MET A 10 -18.05 17.61 0.58
N GLN A 11 -17.08 18.37 0.09
CA GLN A 11 -16.95 18.62 -1.35
C GLN A 11 -16.38 17.38 -2.03
N MET A 12 -17.15 16.83 -2.98
CA MET A 12 -16.72 15.65 -3.75
C MET A 12 -15.98 16.07 -5.03
N LYS A 13 -15.01 15.25 -5.48
CA LYS A 13 -14.41 15.37 -6.81
C LYS A 13 -15.37 14.77 -7.85
N ARG A 14 -15.69 15.53 -8.89
CA ARG A 14 -16.46 15.02 -10.03
C ARG A 14 -15.57 14.12 -10.87
N ILE A 15 -16.08 12.95 -11.26
CA ILE A 15 -15.38 11.94 -12.06
C ILE A 15 -16.24 11.55 -13.27
N TYR A 16 -15.60 11.18 -14.37
CA TYR A 16 -16.28 10.79 -15.62
C TYR A 16 -16.61 9.29 -15.66
N SER A 17 -15.70 8.44 -15.19
CA SER A 17 -15.80 6.99 -15.23
C SER A 17 -15.61 6.40 -13.83
N GLY A 18 -16.20 5.22 -13.59
CA GLY A 18 -15.89 4.41 -12.40
C GLY A 18 -14.60 3.61 -12.51
N LEU A 19 -13.89 3.70 -13.64
CA LEU A 19 -12.61 3.04 -13.86
C LEU A 19 -11.44 4.01 -13.65
N LEU A 20 -10.27 3.44 -13.43
CA LEU A 20 -8.97 4.10 -13.44
C LEU A 20 -8.08 3.44 -14.47
N GLU A 21 -7.28 4.24 -15.18
CA GLU A 21 -6.16 3.75 -15.96
C GLU A 21 -4.99 3.54 -15.01
N VAL A 22 -4.54 2.29 -14.88
CA VAL A 22 -3.50 1.88 -13.94
C VAL A 22 -2.28 1.46 -14.71
N GLU A 23 -1.12 1.95 -14.25
CA GLU A 23 0.18 1.48 -14.68
C GLU A 23 0.93 0.87 -13.49
N THR A 24 1.50 -0.31 -13.70
CA THR A 24 2.37 -0.95 -12.72
C THR A 24 3.77 -1.14 -13.26
N CYS A 25 4.77 -0.85 -12.43
CA CYS A 25 6.16 -1.10 -12.79
C CYS A 25 7.02 -1.52 -11.59
N THR A 26 7.82 -2.56 -11.79
CA THR A 26 8.81 -3.02 -10.81
C THR A 26 10.06 -2.14 -10.79
N ARG A 27 10.69 -2.00 -9.62
CA ARG A 27 11.88 -1.20 -9.32
C ARG A 27 12.89 -2.04 -8.52
N ALA A 28 14.16 -1.97 -8.89
CA ALA A 28 15.19 -2.87 -8.37
C ALA A 28 15.63 -2.58 -6.94
N ASP A 29 15.45 -1.34 -6.47
CA ASP A 29 15.82 -0.89 -5.14
C ASP A 29 15.02 0.37 -4.74
N LEU A 30 15.30 0.87 -3.53
CA LEU A 30 14.66 2.07 -2.98
C LEU A 30 14.96 3.34 -3.79
N SER A 31 16.17 3.46 -4.33
CA SER A 31 16.61 4.64 -5.09
C SER A 31 15.83 4.76 -6.39
N GLU A 32 15.71 3.66 -7.14
CA GLU A 32 14.86 3.62 -8.34
C GLU A 32 13.40 3.93 -8.02
N MET A 33 12.89 3.47 -6.87
CA MET A 33 11.52 3.75 -6.45
C MET A 33 11.30 5.24 -6.18
N PHE A 34 12.20 5.88 -5.44
CA PHE A 34 12.15 7.32 -5.20
C PHE A 34 12.30 8.12 -6.48
N GLY A 35 13.21 7.71 -7.37
CA GLY A 35 13.37 8.30 -8.70
C GLY A 35 12.08 8.27 -9.51
N TYR A 36 11.39 7.13 -9.52
CA TYR A 36 10.10 6.99 -10.21
C TYR A 36 9.02 7.89 -9.60
N PHE A 37 8.93 7.96 -8.27
CA PHE A 37 8.00 8.86 -7.58
C PHE A 37 8.28 10.34 -7.91
N ASN A 38 9.56 10.75 -7.92
CA ASN A 38 9.97 12.11 -8.27
C ASN A 38 9.55 12.52 -9.69
N GLN A 39 9.61 11.59 -10.64
CA GLN A 39 9.23 11.86 -12.02
C GLN A 39 7.71 11.88 -12.23
N HIS A 40 6.96 10.99 -11.56
CA HIS A 40 5.57 10.71 -11.95
C HIS A 40 4.51 11.17 -10.94
N ALA A 41 4.87 11.58 -9.72
CA ALA A 41 3.89 11.89 -8.69
C ALA A 41 3.03 13.12 -9.02
N SER A 42 3.57 14.12 -9.71
CA SER A 42 2.83 15.31 -10.14
C SER A 42 1.82 15.01 -11.26
N GLU A 43 2.11 14.00 -12.08
CA GLU A 43 1.30 13.61 -13.24
C GLU A 43 0.29 12.49 -12.92
N SER A 44 0.32 11.97 -11.69
CA SER A 44 -0.52 10.85 -11.28
C SER A 44 -1.60 11.33 -10.31
N ASP A 45 -2.88 11.00 -10.55
CA ASP A 45 -3.94 11.22 -9.57
C ASP A 45 -3.66 10.42 -8.28
N TYR A 46 -3.16 9.19 -8.46
CA TYR A 46 -2.75 8.30 -7.40
C TYR A 46 -1.42 7.62 -7.71
N ILE A 47 -0.55 7.51 -6.71
CA ILE A 47 0.71 6.76 -6.81
C ILE A 47 1.00 6.07 -5.48
N VAL A 48 1.36 4.80 -5.54
CA VAL A 48 1.67 3.98 -4.37
C VAL A 48 2.76 2.97 -4.71
N GLY A 49 3.74 2.83 -3.82
CA GLY A 49 4.83 1.87 -3.93
C GLY A 49 4.61 0.75 -2.93
N TRP A 50 4.70 -0.50 -3.36
CA TRP A 50 4.90 -1.64 -2.47
C TRP A 50 6.39 -1.94 -2.40
N ILE A 51 6.92 -2.12 -1.19
CA ILE A 51 8.34 -2.39 -0.96
C ILE A 51 8.51 -3.79 -0.33
N ASP A 52 9.38 -4.60 -0.93
CA ASP A 52 9.89 -5.82 -0.31
C ASP A 52 10.97 -5.48 0.72
N SER A 53 10.54 -5.28 1.97
CA SER A 53 11.45 -4.98 3.09
C SER A 53 12.21 -6.19 3.64
N LEU A 54 11.96 -7.39 3.10
CA LEU A 54 12.69 -8.60 3.44
C LEU A 54 13.89 -8.83 2.51
N ALA A 55 13.94 -8.10 1.40
CA ALA A 55 15.09 -8.03 0.52
C ALA A 55 16.27 -7.33 1.21
N GLY A 56 17.47 -7.55 0.67
CA GLY A 56 18.68 -7.06 1.30
C GLY A 56 19.85 -6.87 0.35
N GLY A 57 20.89 -6.22 0.86
CA GLY A 57 22.06 -5.87 0.07
C GLY A 57 21.70 -4.77 -0.91
N LYS A 58 22.16 -4.88 -2.16
CA LYS A 58 21.88 -3.90 -3.22
C LYS A 58 20.39 -3.81 -3.60
N SER A 59 19.60 -4.84 -3.32
CA SER A 59 18.17 -4.87 -3.64
C SER A 59 17.28 -4.46 -2.46
N ILE A 60 17.84 -3.79 -1.44
CA ILE A 60 17.02 -3.26 -0.35
C ILE A 60 16.03 -2.23 -0.92
N GLY A 61 14.77 -2.37 -0.53
CA GLY A 61 13.72 -1.46 -1.01
C GLY A 61 13.17 -1.79 -2.40
N ARG A 62 13.59 -2.90 -3.03
CA ARG A 62 12.99 -3.37 -4.30
C ARG A 62 11.48 -3.51 -4.17
N GLY A 63 10.74 -3.35 -5.25
CA GLY A 63 9.31 -3.51 -5.20
C GLY A 63 8.60 -3.03 -6.45
N ASP A 64 7.32 -2.67 -6.31
CA ASP A 64 6.47 -2.30 -7.44
C ASP A 64 5.78 -0.98 -7.17
N VAL A 65 5.73 -0.10 -8.17
CA VAL A 65 4.94 1.12 -8.14
C VAL A 65 3.65 0.89 -8.93
N HIS A 66 2.55 1.34 -8.36
CA HIS A 66 1.24 1.40 -8.99
C HIS A 66 0.84 2.88 -9.07
N ARG A 67 0.70 3.40 -10.29
CA ARG A 67 0.11 4.72 -10.51
C ARG A 67 -1.24 4.57 -11.19
N ALA A 68 -2.15 5.49 -10.92
CA ALA A 68 -3.47 5.47 -11.52
C ALA A 68 -3.98 6.88 -11.79
N ASN A 69 -4.69 7.02 -12.91
CA ASN A 69 -5.28 8.27 -13.38
C ASN A 69 -6.76 8.08 -13.73
N TYR A 70 -7.54 9.15 -13.57
CA TYR A 70 -8.91 9.16 -14.07
C TYR A 70 -8.93 9.05 -15.59
N LEU A 71 -9.89 8.31 -16.13
CA LEU A 71 -10.11 8.25 -17.57
C LEU A 71 -10.62 9.61 -18.08
N ALA A 72 -10.07 10.05 -19.19
CA ALA A 72 -10.57 11.20 -19.93
C ALA A 72 -11.97 10.90 -20.54
N PRO A 73 -12.80 11.93 -20.80
CA PRO A 73 -14.06 11.76 -21.50
C PRO A 73 -13.89 10.99 -22.82
N GLY A 74 -14.77 10.03 -23.09
CA GLY A 74 -14.71 9.16 -24.28
C GLY A 74 -13.82 7.92 -24.15
N MET A 75 -12.98 7.80 -23.12
CA MET A 75 -12.14 6.61 -22.89
C MET A 75 -12.91 5.45 -22.23
N ASP A 76 -14.03 5.75 -21.58
CA ASP A 76 -14.99 4.76 -21.10
C ASP A 76 -16.21 4.77 -22.03
N PRO A 77 -16.53 3.65 -22.72
CA PRO A 77 -17.68 3.54 -23.58
C PRO A 77 -19.01 3.52 -22.80
N HIS A 78 -19.00 3.16 -21.51
CA HIS A 78 -20.20 3.01 -20.68
C HIS A 78 -20.03 3.64 -19.28
N PRO A 79 -19.73 4.94 -19.17
CA PRO A 79 -19.43 5.60 -17.90
C PRO A 79 -20.58 5.52 -16.89
N ALA A 80 -21.82 5.63 -17.36
CA ALA A 80 -23.01 5.50 -16.51
C ALA A 80 -23.15 4.10 -15.87
N GLN A 81 -22.58 3.06 -16.49
CA GLN A 81 -22.57 1.71 -15.93
C GLN A 81 -21.40 1.54 -14.96
N THR A 82 -20.19 1.95 -15.34
CA THR A 82 -19.00 1.78 -14.49
C THR A 82 -19.11 2.58 -13.19
N LEU A 83 -19.82 3.71 -13.18
CA LEU A 83 -20.10 4.50 -11.99
C LEU A 83 -21.07 3.85 -10.99
N ARG A 84 -21.81 2.81 -11.39
CA ARG A 84 -22.76 2.15 -10.48
C ARG A 84 -22.02 1.39 -9.39
N THR A 85 -22.54 1.46 -8.17
CA THR A 85 -21.98 0.75 -7.00
C THR A 85 -21.85 -0.75 -7.23
N GLU A 86 -22.78 -1.36 -7.97
CA GLU A 86 -22.75 -2.77 -8.37
C GLU A 86 -21.56 -3.15 -9.26
N ASN A 87 -20.92 -2.18 -9.93
CA ASN A 87 -19.70 -2.40 -10.71
C ASN A 87 -18.44 -1.94 -9.96
N GLN A 88 -18.61 -1.47 -8.72
CA GLN A 88 -17.57 -1.00 -7.82
C GLN A 88 -17.46 -1.91 -6.59
N HIS A 89 -17.62 -3.23 -6.75
CA HIS A 89 -17.43 -4.17 -5.65
C HIS A 89 -16.36 -5.21 -5.97
N LEU A 90 -15.76 -5.75 -4.91
CA LEU A 90 -14.87 -6.89 -5.02
C LEU A 90 -15.73 -8.15 -5.03
N GLY A 91 -15.76 -8.87 -6.16
CA GLY A 91 -16.51 -10.13 -6.26
C GLY A 91 -16.12 -11.12 -5.14
N PRO A 92 -17.03 -12.00 -4.68
CA PRO A 92 -16.84 -12.79 -3.45
C PRO A 92 -15.74 -13.85 -3.56
N ASN A 93 -15.39 -14.25 -4.79
CA ASN A 93 -14.43 -15.31 -5.07
C ASN A 93 -13.14 -14.73 -5.65
N LEU A 94 -12.02 -15.38 -5.35
CA LEU A 94 -10.76 -15.20 -6.07
C LEU A 94 -10.66 -16.28 -7.16
N PHE A 95 -10.23 -15.87 -8.36
CA PHE A 95 -10.19 -16.75 -9.55
C PHE A 95 -11.52 -17.43 -9.89
N GLY A 96 -12.66 -16.84 -9.47
CA GLY A 96 -14.01 -17.36 -9.71
C GLY A 96 -14.42 -18.53 -8.81
N VAL A 97 -13.49 -19.26 -8.20
CA VAL A 97 -13.76 -20.53 -7.51
C VAL A 97 -13.45 -20.55 -6.03
N LEU A 98 -12.48 -19.76 -5.56
CA LEU A 98 -12.01 -19.83 -4.18
C LEU A 98 -12.68 -18.73 -3.35
N PRO A 99 -13.50 -19.06 -2.33
CA PRO A 99 -14.10 -18.05 -1.48
C PRO A 99 -13.00 -17.23 -0.79
N ARG A 100 -13.07 -15.90 -0.90
CA ARG A 100 -12.04 -15.04 -0.31
C ARG A 100 -11.97 -15.17 1.22
N SER A 101 -13.08 -15.56 1.86
CA SER A 101 -13.21 -15.77 3.31
C SER A 101 -12.32 -16.89 3.87
N VAL A 102 -11.89 -17.85 3.04
CA VAL A 102 -11.01 -18.94 3.49
C VAL A 102 -9.54 -18.69 3.15
N MET A 103 -9.23 -17.62 2.42
CA MET A 103 -7.87 -17.32 1.96
C MET A 103 -6.89 -17.09 3.12
N TRP A 104 -7.34 -16.49 4.23
CA TRP A 104 -6.48 -16.26 5.39
C TRP A 104 -5.94 -17.56 6.00
N LEU A 105 -6.67 -18.69 5.89
CA LEU A 105 -6.20 -20.02 6.33
C LEU A 105 -5.02 -20.50 5.50
N LEU A 106 -5.10 -20.30 4.18
CA LEU A 106 -4.02 -20.63 3.23
C LEU A 106 -2.80 -19.72 3.43
N MET A 107 -3.02 -18.45 3.78
CA MET A 107 -1.95 -17.51 4.07
C MET A 107 -1.22 -17.83 5.37
N ARG A 108 -1.94 -18.28 6.41
CA ARG A 108 -1.40 -18.51 7.76
C ARG A 108 -0.06 -19.27 7.83
N PRO A 109 0.17 -20.38 7.11
CA PRO A 109 1.48 -21.05 7.10
C PRO A 109 2.59 -20.20 6.45
N MET A 110 2.24 -19.31 5.51
CA MET A 110 3.16 -18.43 4.80
C MET A 110 3.48 -17.14 5.58
N VAL A 111 2.66 -16.74 6.56
CA VAL A 111 2.91 -15.59 7.47
C VAL A 111 3.98 -15.93 8.52
N ARG A 112 5.13 -16.36 8.03
CA ARG A 112 6.39 -16.58 8.77
C ARG A 112 7.53 -15.97 7.96
N ASN A 113 8.62 -15.59 8.59
CA ASN A 113 9.77 -14.94 7.93
C ASN A 113 10.21 -15.64 6.63
N ALA A 114 10.34 -16.97 6.64
CA ALA A 114 10.74 -17.74 5.45
C ALA A 114 9.68 -17.73 4.35
N GLY A 115 8.40 -17.93 4.72
CA GLY A 115 7.27 -17.91 3.79
C GLY A 115 7.12 -16.54 3.13
N MET A 116 7.11 -15.47 3.92
CA MET A 116 7.00 -14.09 3.42
C MET A 116 8.17 -13.69 2.53
N LYS A 117 9.40 -14.17 2.81
CA LYS A 117 10.55 -13.97 1.90
C LYS A 117 10.30 -14.60 0.53
N VAL A 118 9.75 -15.81 0.49
CA VAL A 118 9.43 -16.51 -0.78
C VAL A 118 8.29 -15.79 -1.51
N VAL A 119 7.21 -15.43 -0.80
CA VAL A 119 6.06 -14.71 -1.39
C VAL A 119 6.51 -13.38 -1.98
N ASN A 120 7.23 -12.55 -1.20
CA ASN A 120 7.67 -11.24 -1.68
C ASN A 120 8.63 -11.37 -2.87
N ARG A 121 9.58 -12.33 -2.81
CA ARG A 121 10.50 -12.58 -3.93
C ARG A 121 9.76 -13.03 -5.18
N GLY A 122 8.79 -13.94 -5.05
CA GLY A 122 7.97 -14.41 -6.16
C GLY A 122 7.18 -13.28 -6.81
N LYS A 123 6.52 -12.44 -6.00
CA LYS A 123 5.82 -11.24 -6.48
C LYS A 123 6.75 -10.30 -7.25
N TYR A 124 7.91 -9.97 -6.66
CA TYR A 124 8.90 -9.09 -7.28
C TYR A 124 9.41 -9.64 -8.62
N LEU A 125 9.73 -10.94 -8.69
CA LEU A 125 10.20 -11.57 -9.93
C LEU A 125 9.11 -11.58 -11.01
N ALA A 126 7.88 -11.94 -10.65
CA ALA A 126 6.76 -11.93 -11.59
C ALA A 126 6.52 -10.52 -12.18
N GLY A 127 6.66 -9.48 -11.36
CA GLY A 127 6.64 -8.08 -11.82
C GLY A 127 7.82 -7.75 -12.73
N SER A 128 9.03 -8.11 -12.33
CA SER A 128 10.28 -7.83 -13.07
C SER A 128 10.28 -8.40 -14.48
N PHE A 129 9.76 -9.61 -14.67
CA PHE A 129 9.66 -10.24 -16.00
C PHE A 129 8.55 -9.66 -16.88
N SER A 130 7.58 -8.97 -16.28
CA SER A 130 6.40 -8.47 -16.97
C SER A 130 6.58 -7.07 -17.56
N GLY A 131 7.65 -6.36 -17.20
CA GLY A 131 7.85 -4.97 -17.58
C GLY A 131 6.74 -4.03 -17.08
N VAL A 132 6.51 -2.94 -17.81
CA VAL A 132 5.42 -2.00 -17.53
C VAL A 132 4.10 -2.59 -18.01
N LYS A 133 3.11 -2.69 -17.12
CA LYS A 133 1.73 -3.08 -17.48
C LYS A 133 0.81 -1.90 -17.38
N LYS A 134 -0.08 -1.74 -18.37
CA LYS A 134 -1.18 -0.77 -18.38
C LYS A 134 -2.51 -1.50 -18.53
N TYR A 135 -3.48 -1.15 -17.69
CA TYR A 135 -4.81 -1.75 -17.73
C TYR A 135 -5.82 -0.86 -17.01
N GLN A 136 -7.11 -1.06 -17.29
CA GLN A 136 -8.19 -0.36 -16.61
C GLN A 136 -8.76 -1.24 -15.49
N GLN A 137 -9.11 -0.63 -14.36
CA GLN A 137 -9.80 -1.34 -13.27
C GLN A 137 -10.73 -0.41 -12.49
N PRO A 138 -11.77 -0.94 -11.79
CA PRO A 138 -12.64 -0.16 -10.92
C PRO A 138 -11.88 0.57 -9.80
N HIS A 139 -12.41 1.70 -9.35
CA HIS A 139 -11.87 2.45 -8.21
C HIS A 139 -11.68 1.59 -6.97
N VAL A 140 -12.69 0.78 -6.64
CA VAL A 140 -12.65 -0.05 -5.43
C VAL A 140 -11.52 -1.09 -5.50
N GLN A 141 -11.27 -1.64 -6.68
CA GLN A 141 -10.17 -2.57 -6.91
C GLN A 141 -8.80 -1.90 -6.73
N PHE A 142 -8.65 -0.63 -7.10
CA PHE A 142 -7.39 0.11 -6.89
C PHE A 142 -7.15 0.46 -5.42
N HIS A 143 -8.15 1.01 -4.73
CA HIS A 143 -7.96 1.55 -3.38
C HIS A 143 -8.00 0.47 -2.28
N PHE A 144 -8.76 -0.61 -2.48
CA PHE A 144 -9.03 -1.61 -1.44
C PHE A 144 -8.36 -2.96 -1.75
N LEU A 145 -7.13 -2.94 -2.26
CA LEU A 145 -6.34 -4.14 -2.58
C LEU A 145 -6.20 -5.12 -1.41
N LEU A 146 -6.11 -4.64 -0.16
CA LEU A 146 -6.01 -5.51 1.02
C LEU A 146 -7.36 -6.11 1.42
N ASP A 147 -8.47 -5.49 1.05
CA ASP A 147 -9.82 -5.99 1.34
C ASP A 147 -10.22 -7.13 0.39
N TYR A 148 -9.36 -7.46 -0.58
CA TYR A 148 -9.48 -8.68 -1.38
C TYR A 148 -9.47 -9.94 -0.52
N ILE A 149 -8.90 -9.88 0.68
CA ILE A 149 -8.80 -11.00 1.60
C ILE A 149 -9.53 -10.61 2.89
N PRO A 150 -10.83 -10.94 3.01
CA PRO A 150 -11.56 -10.83 4.25
C PRO A 150 -10.79 -11.51 5.38
N ASP A 151 -10.78 -10.87 6.55
CA ASP A 151 -10.12 -11.40 7.74
C ASP A 151 -8.61 -11.69 7.59
N TRP A 152 -7.90 -11.07 6.64
CA TRP A 152 -6.44 -11.26 6.47
C TRP A 152 -5.65 -11.10 7.78
N LYS A 153 -6.15 -10.26 8.70
CA LYS A 153 -5.63 -10.06 10.05
C LYS A 153 -5.52 -11.36 10.86
N LYS A 154 -6.46 -12.30 10.70
CA LYS A 154 -6.45 -13.62 11.38
C LYS A 154 -5.23 -14.46 10.99
N ALA A 155 -4.64 -14.24 9.81
CA ALA A 155 -3.42 -14.93 9.40
C ALA A 155 -2.21 -14.57 10.29
N TYR A 156 -2.27 -13.47 11.04
CA TYR A 156 -1.21 -12.97 11.92
C TYR A 156 -1.43 -13.34 13.40
N GLU A 157 -2.52 -14.02 13.72
CA GLU A 157 -2.80 -14.52 15.07
C GLU A 157 -1.89 -15.70 15.45
N PRO A 158 -1.42 -15.78 16.71
CA PRO A 158 -1.88 -15.02 17.89
C PRO A 158 -1.11 -13.73 18.21
N GLY A 159 -0.04 -13.41 17.47
CA GLY A 159 0.84 -12.28 17.80
C GLY A 159 0.29 -10.90 17.40
N GLY A 160 -0.33 -10.82 16.21
CA GLY A 160 -0.83 -9.58 15.63
C GLY A 160 0.21 -8.82 14.78
N LEU A 161 -0.18 -7.61 14.34
CA LEU A 161 0.61 -6.72 13.50
C LEU A 161 0.74 -5.36 14.19
N ILE A 162 1.95 -4.82 14.30
CA ILE A 162 2.14 -3.38 14.63
C ILE A 162 2.26 -2.61 13.31
N GLN A 163 1.50 -1.54 13.16
CA GLN A 163 1.66 -0.62 12.04
C GLN A 163 2.41 0.64 12.49
N TYR A 164 3.45 0.98 11.74
CA TYR A 164 4.26 2.17 11.96
C TYR A 164 4.16 3.08 10.73
N GLN A 165 3.78 4.34 10.91
CA GLN A 165 3.53 5.25 9.80
C GLN A 165 4.23 6.60 10.00
N PRO A 166 5.54 6.69 9.69
CA PRO A 166 6.26 7.95 9.76
C PRO A 166 5.87 8.85 8.58
N PHE A 167 5.67 10.13 8.89
CA PHE A 167 5.58 11.22 7.92
C PHE A 167 6.92 11.97 7.92
N ILE A 168 7.61 12.00 6.78
CA ILE A 168 8.95 12.58 6.64
C ILE A 168 8.98 13.59 5.50
N PRO A 169 9.58 14.79 5.68
CA PRO A 169 9.73 15.76 4.60
C PRO A 169 10.46 15.17 3.39
N LYS A 170 9.99 15.54 2.19
CA LYS A 170 10.54 15.10 0.90
C LYS A 170 12.06 15.15 0.82
N GLU A 171 12.65 16.21 1.36
CA GLU A 171 14.08 16.51 1.27
C GLU A 171 14.92 15.47 2.02
N THR A 172 14.37 14.85 3.06
CA THR A 172 15.08 13.88 3.92
C THR A 172 14.47 12.47 3.91
N ALA A 173 13.37 12.28 3.18
CA ALA A 173 12.61 11.04 3.16
C ALA A 173 13.41 9.84 2.66
N TYR A 174 14.23 10.01 1.62
CA TYR A 174 15.06 8.92 1.08
C TYR A 174 16.03 8.38 2.14
N ASP A 175 16.81 9.25 2.78
CA ASP A 175 17.80 8.86 3.77
C ASP A 175 17.14 8.27 5.01
N ALA A 176 16.08 8.91 5.51
CA ALA A 176 15.38 8.45 6.71
C ALA A 176 14.68 7.10 6.49
N PHE A 177 14.02 6.88 5.35
CA PHE A 177 13.41 5.59 5.03
C PHE A 177 14.47 4.50 4.78
N SER A 178 15.58 4.84 4.13
CA SER A 178 16.73 3.94 3.97
C SER A 178 17.24 3.45 5.33
N GLU A 179 17.39 4.37 6.29
CA GLU A 179 17.86 4.04 7.64
C GLU A 179 16.82 3.25 8.44
N ILE A 180 15.52 3.57 8.32
CA ILE A 180 14.45 2.78 8.95
C ILE A 180 14.47 1.33 8.45
N LEU A 181 14.52 1.11 7.13
CA LEU A 181 14.58 -0.23 6.56
C LEU A 181 15.85 -0.98 7.00
N SER A 182 16.99 -0.29 7.02
CA SER A 182 18.26 -0.84 7.47
C SER A 182 18.23 -1.20 8.96
N LEU A 183 17.69 -0.34 9.81
CA LEU A 183 17.56 -0.56 11.25
C LEU A 183 16.64 -1.74 11.56
N CYS A 184 15.47 -1.80 10.93
CA CYS A 184 14.54 -2.93 11.04
C CYS A 184 15.25 -4.24 10.72
N ARG A 185 16.05 -4.25 9.63
CA ARG A 185 16.82 -5.43 9.25
C ARG A 185 17.90 -5.80 10.26
N ARG A 186 18.70 -4.83 10.73
CA ARG A 186 19.75 -5.05 11.76
C ARG A 186 19.15 -5.59 13.06
N ARG A 187 17.94 -5.15 13.42
CA ARG A 187 17.22 -5.56 14.63
C ARG A 187 16.42 -6.86 14.45
N GLY A 188 16.39 -7.45 13.26
CA GLY A 188 15.58 -8.64 12.99
C GLY A 188 14.08 -8.39 13.13
N LEU A 189 13.62 -7.19 12.78
CA LEU A 189 12.23 -6.75 12.77
C LEU A 189 11.70 -6.76 11.32
N PRO A 190 11.23 -7.92 10.83
CA PRO A 190 10.76 -8.05 9.46
C PRO A 190 9.47 -7.27 9.25
N ASN A 191 9.47 -6.39 8.24
CA ASN A 191 8.25 -5.74 7.77
C ASN A 191 7.64 -6.61 6.66
N TYR A 192 6.49 -7.22 6.93
CA TYR A 192 5.82 -8.08 5.96
C TYR A 192 5.05 -7.28 4.90
N LEU A 193 4.59 -6.09 5.27
CA LEU A 193 3.87 -5.19 4.38
C LEU A 193 4.45 -3.79 4.52
N THR A 194 5.13 -3.32 3.48
CA THR A 194 5.67 -1.97 3.44
C THR A 194 5.14 -1.24 2.22
N VAL A 195 4.62 -0.03 2.46
CA VAL A 195 4.00 0.80 1.44
C VAL A 195 4.65 2.18 1.48
N LEU A 196 5.03 2.71 0.33
CA LEU A 196 5.49 4.08 0.13
C LEU A 196 4.37 4.91 -0.51
N LYS A 197 4.12 6.09 0.03
CA LYS A 197 3.20 7.09 -0.53
C LYS A 197 3.83 8.48 -0.49
N ARG A 198 3.41 9.32 -1.43
CA ARG A 198 3.72 10.74 -1.44
C ARG A 198 2.45 11.54 -1.18
N HIS A 199 2.49 12.38 -0.16
CA HIS A 199 1.48 13.39 0.07
C HIS A 199 1.67 14.55 -0.88
N ARG A 200 0.55 15.10 -1.33
CA ARG A 200 0.52 16.42 -1.96
C ARG A 200 0.66 17.50 -0.87
N PRO A 201 1.14 18.70 -1.23
CA PRO A 201 1.09 19.84 -0.33
C PRO A 201 -0.36 20.08 0.10
N ASP A 202 -0.56 20.32 1.38
CA ASP A 202 -1.86 20.64 1.99
C ASP A 202 -1.63 21.66 3.11
N ASP A 203 -2.49 22.67 3.19
CA ASP A 203 -2.42 23.73 4.21
C ASP A 203 -2.98 23.26 5.56
N PHE A 204 -3.69 22.14 5.57
CA PHE A 204 -4.24 21.53 6.78
C PHE A 204 -3.14 20.84 7.59
N LEU A 205 -3.21 21.02 8.91
CA LEU A 205 -2.31 20.49 9.95
C LEU A 205 -1.47 19.29 9.48
N ASN A 206 -0.16 19.51 9.29
CA ASN A 206 0.78 18.44 8.93
C ASN A 206 0.50 17.20 9.79
N PRO A 207 0.25 16.03 9.18
CA PRO A 207 -0.02 14.82 9.95
C PRO A 207 1.15 14.55 10.89
N LEU A 208 0.88 14.66 12.19
CA LEU A 208 1.84 14.32 13.24
C LEU A 208 2.21 12.83 13.06
N PRO A 209 3.48 12.44 13.26
CA PRO A 209 3.88 11.05 13.20
C PRO A 209 3.07 10.22 14.21
N GLY A 210 2.41 9.16 13.71
CA GLY A 210 1.54 8.29 14.50
C GLY A 210 1.99 6.84 14.45
N ILE A 211 1.93 6.17 15.60
CA ILE A 211 1.92 4.70 15.65
C ILE A 211 0.45 4.29 15.64
N GLU A 212 -0.02 3.73 14.53
CA GLU A 212 -1.34 3.09 14.50
C GLU A 212 -1.18 1.64 14.96
N THR A 213 -1.66 1.29 16.13
CA THR A 213 -1.81 -0.13 16.53
C THR A 213 -3.14 -0.65 16.02
N PRO A 214 -3.19 -1.51 14.99
CA PRO A 214 -4.43 -2.20 14.64
C PRO A 214 -4.71 -3.27 15.70
N LEU A 215 -5.52 -2.90 16.70
CA LEU A 215 -6.05 -3.74 17.78
C LEU A 215 -5.03 -4.37 18.76
N ARG A 216 -5.48 -4.41 20.01
CA ARG A 216 -4.79 -4.81 21.22
C ARG A 216 -4.37 -6.29 21.16
N SER A 217 -3.09 -6.60 21.00
CA SER A 217 -2.57 -7.93 21.34
C SER A 217 -2.21 -7.95 22.83
N GLY A 218 -2.74 -8.93 23.56
CA GLY A 218 -2.28 -9.21 24.91
C GLY A 218 -0.80 -9.59 24.85
N ARG A 219 0.06 -8.82 25.52
CA ARG A 219 1.49 -9.15 25.66
C ARG A 219 1.61 -10.53 26.32
N HIS A 220 2.05 -11.53 25.56
CA HIS A 220 2.59 -12.76 26.13
C HIS A 220 4.13 -12.69 26.07
N PRO A 221 4.85 -12.76 27.20
CA PRO A 221 6.30 -12.70 27.24
C PRO A 221 6.86 -14.05 26.80
N GLY A 222 7.03 -14.22 25.49
CA GLY A 222 7.55 -15.47 24.94
C GLY A 222 7.66 -15.39 23.43
N ASN A 223 8.69 -14.68 22.97
CA ASN A 223 9.34 -14.78 21.64
C ASN A 223 8.51 -15.37 20.47
N ARG A 224 7.29 -14.87 20.25
CA ARG A 224 6.49 -15.15 19.05
C ARG A 224 6.55 -13.89 18.18
N SER A 225 7.23 -14.02 17.04
CA SER A 225 7.49 -12.96 16.07
C SER A 225 6.26 -12.09 15.81
N LEU A 226 6.28 -10.87 16.32
CA LEU A 226 5.27 -9.88 16.02
C LEU A 226 5.55 -9.35 14.62
N ALA A 227 4.56 -9.42 13.73
CA ALA A 227 4.72 -8.90 12.39
C ALA A 227 4.68 -7.37 12.43
N ALA A 228 5.47 -6.70 11.59
CA ALA A 228 5.40 -5.26 11.42
C ALA A 228 4.92 -4.91 10.01
N GLY A 229 4.12 -3.84 9.92
CA GLY A 229 3.79 -3.18 8.67
C GLY A 229 4.22 -1.72 8.72
N ILE A 230 4.87 -1.23 7.69
CA ILE A 230 5.31 0.18 7.66
C ILE A 230 4.66 0.91 6.50
N ARG A 231 4.02 2.05 6.80
CA ARG A 231 3.56 2.99 5.79
C ARG A 231 4.49 4.19 5.78
N LEU A 232 5.40 4.22 4.83
CA LEU A 232 6.35 5.31 4.64
C LEU A 232 5.62 6.43 3.89
N ILE A 233 5.42 7.56 4.54
CA ILE A 233 4.77 8.72 3.92
C ILE A 233 5.75 9.87 3.81
N GLU A 234 6.00 10.26 2.57
CA GLU A 234 6.72 11.49 2.27
C GLU A 234 5.75 12.67 2.22
N THR A 235 6.07 13.79 2.88
CA THR A 235 5.31 15.03 2.84
C THR A 235 6.04 16.11 2.05
N THR A 236 5.28 16.87 1.26
CA THR A 236 5.77 18.09 0.63
C THR A 236 5.24 19.27 1.43
N ALA A 237 6.12 20.17 1.89
CA ALA A 237 5.68 21.39 2.56
C ALA A 237 4.94 22.29 1.56
N GLY A 238 3.83 22.90 1.98
CA GLY A 238 3.21 24.00 1.24
C GLY A 238 4.18 25.17 1.14
N SER A 239 4.36 25.72 -0.07
CA SER A 239 5.01 27.01 -0.23
C SER A 239 4.08 28.08 0.32
N GLY A 240 4.39 28.61 1.50
CA GLY A 240 3.77 29.82 2.03
C GLY A 240 4.12 31.07 1.24
#